data_AF-A0A956HZW2-F1
#
_entry.id   AF-A0A956HZW2-F1
#
_cell.length_a   1.000
_cell.length_b   1.000
_cell.length_c   1.000
_cell.angle_alpha   90.00
_cell.angle_beta   90.00
_cell.angle_gamma   90.00
#
_symmetry.space_group_name_H-M   'P 1'
#
loop_
_entity.id
_entity.type
_entity.pdbx_description
1 polymer ?
#
loop_
_entity_poly.entity_id
_entity_poly.type
_entity_poly.pdbx_seq_one_letter_code
_entity_poly.pdbx_strand_id
1 'polypeptide(L)'
;ISYWTNYDQVERLETCLTNAGSDPGKREDCTDNNFLFGYMLSEEHGIDVRYKYYAYRWDYQYADQMHNKYFIIDGEQLATGSYNLSENAEHNTIENMMFLDGKAYPTLVDAFERDFERLWTLGKEEGLYDALLDDVEHGSEPFKIVFDPMTLRWSEVEALKKAILAACPDVNSEPFRLEPAKHQTCFR
;
A
#
# COMPACT_ATOMS: atom_id res chain seq x y z
N ILE A 1 -8.57 3.16 -1.44
CA ILE A 1 -8.87 4.41 -2.19
C ILE A 1 -10.40 4.50 -2.25
N SER A 2 -11.00 5.70 -2.20
CA SER A 2 -12.47 5.80 -2.21
C SER A 2 -13.00 5.75 -3.65
N TYR A 3 -14.28 5.41 -3.83
CA TYR A 3 -14.96 5.52 -5.14
C TYR A 3 -14.77 6.90 -5.77
N TRP A 4 -14.97 7.97 -4.98
CA TRP A 4 -14.82 9.34 -5.46
C TRP A 4 -13.40 9.68 -5.90
N THR A 5 -12.40 9.19 -5.16
CA THR A 5 -10.99 9.32 -5.54
C THR A 5 -10.71 8.56 -6.84
N ASN A 6 -11.26 7.35 -7.01
CA ASN A 6 -11.12 6.60 -8.25
C ASN A 6 -11.77 7.33 -9.43
N TYR A 7 -13.00 7.81 -9.24
CA TYR A 7 -13.76 8.56 -10.25
C TYR A 7 -12.99 9.80 -10.74
N ASP A 8 -12.47 10.63 -9.83
CA ASP A 8 -11.67 11.82 -10.18
C ASP A 8 -10.41 11.45 -10.97
N GLN A 9 -9.71 10.38 -10.57
CA GLN A 9 -8.51 9.92 -11.29
C GLN A 9 -8.85 9.46 -12.71
N VAL A 10 -9.96 8.73 -12.90
CA VAL A 10 -10.42 8.28 -14.22
C VAL A 10 -10.78 9.46 -15.11
N GLU A 11 -11.55 10.43 -14.61
CA GLU A 11 -11.93 11.63 -15.37
C GLU A 11 -10.69 12.44 -15.80
N ARG A 12 -9.71 12.57 -14.90
CA ARG A 12 -8.44 13.25 -15.20
C ARG A 12 -7.61 12.49 -16.24
N LEU A 13 -7.57 11.15 -16.16
CA LEU A 13 -6.89 10.31 -17.14
C LEU A 13 -7.54 10.44 -18.52
N GLU A 14 -8.86 10.35 -18.61
CA GLU A 14 -9.61 10.51 -19.86
C GLU A 14 -9.39 11.90 -20.49
N THR A 15 -9.41 12.95 -19.66
CA THR A 15 -9.12 14.31 -20.10
C THR A 15 -7.68 14.42 -20.63
N CYS A 16 -6.71 13.83 -19.94
CA CYS A 16 -5.32 13.80 -20.38
C CYS A 16 -5.18 13.09 -21.73
N LEU A 17 -5.73 11.87 -21.86
CA LEU A 17 -5.67 11.07 -23.09
C LEU A 17 -6.37 11.76 -24.27
N THR A 18 -7.45 12.50 -24.02
CA THR A 18 -8.15 13.30 -25.03
C THR A 18 -7.24 14.44 -25.53
N ASN A 19 -6.57 15.15 -24.63
CA ASN A 19 -5.65 16.23 -24.97
C ASN A 19 -4.36 15.72 -25.67
N ALA A 20 -3.91 14.52 -25.33
CA ALA A 20 -2.77 13.87 -25.96
C ALA A 20 -3.07 13.48 -27.43
N GLY A 21 -4.32 13.25 -27.78
CA GLY A 21 -4.72 12.82 -29.12
C GLY A 21 -4.09 11.48 -29.49
N SER A 22 -3.45 11.41 -30.65
CA SER A 22 -2.76 10.21 -31.16
C SER A 22 -1.24 10.23 -30.94
N ASP A 23 -0.71 11.20 -30.19
CA ASP A 23 0.71 11.29 -29.90
C ASP A 23 1.11 10.20 -28.88
N PRO A 24 1.97 9.23 -29.23
CA PRO A 24 2.26 8.10 -28.35
C PRO A 24 2.91 8.52 -27.03
N GLY A 25 3.89 9.43 -27.07
CA GLY A 25 4.62 9.85 -25.86
C GLY A 25 3.72 10.62 -24.90
N LYS A 26 2.85 11.49 -25.41
CA LYS A 26 1.89 12.19 -24.54
C LYS A 26 0.85 11.27 -23.91
N ARG A 27 0.53 10.15 -24.56
CA ARG A 27 -0.43 9.18 -24.01
C ARG A 27 0.21 8.33 -22.92
N GLU A 28 1.47 7.94 -23.12
CA GLU A 28 2.31 7.27 -22.12
C GLU A 28 2.47 8.15 -20.87
N ASP A 29 2.80 9.45 -21.04
CA ASP A 29 2.86 10.43 -19.95
C ASP A 29 1.57 10.48 -19.10
N CYS A 30 0.40 10.27 -19.73
CA CYS A 30 -0.89 10.25 -19.03
C CYS A 30 -1.10 8.99 -18.18
N THR A 31 -0.58 7.84 -18.62
CA THR A 31 -0.80 6.54 -17.96
C THR A 31 0.21 6.22 -16.87
N ASP A 32 1.40 6.81 -16.94
CA ASP A 32 2.53 6.35 -16.14
C ASP A 32 2.57 6.95 -14.74
N ASN A 33 1.91 8.09 -14.54
CA ASN A 33 2.00 8.83 -13.30
C ASN A 33 0.63 9.04 -12.63
N ASN A 34 0.64 8.97 -11.29
CA ASN A 34 -0.44 9.45 -10.42
C ASN A 34 -1.79 8.72 -10.47
N PHE A 35 -1.86 7.52 -11.06
CA PHE A 35 -3.05 6.69 -10.96
C PHE A 35 -2.91 5.64 -9.84
N LEU A 36 -3.75 5.72 -8.81
CA LEU A 36 -3.79 4.75 -7.72
C LEU A 36 -4.74 3.61 -8.07
N PHE A 37 -4.19 2.51 -8.61
CA PHE A 37 -4.94 1.35 -9.11
C PHE A 37 -5.65 0.50 -8.04
N GLY A 38 -5.39 0.74 -6.75
CA GLY A 38 -5.87 -0.13 -5.68
C GLY A 38 -7.40 -0.33 -5.67
N TYR A 39 -8.17 0.72 -5.94
CA TYR A 39 -9.64 0.62 -6.02
C TYR A 39 -10.10 -0.20 -7.23
N MET A 40 -9.63 0.15 -8.43
CA MET A 40 -9.95 -0.55 -9.67
C MET A 40 -9.63 -2.05 -9.57
N LEU A 41 -8.43 -2.40 -9.08
CA LEU A 41 -8.03 -3.80 -8.94
C LEU A 41 -8.93 -4.57 -7.97
N SER A 42 -9.19 -4.00 -6.78
CA SER A 42 -9.94 -4.70 -5.73
C SER A 42 -11.46 -4.66 -5.89
N GLU A 43 -12.03 -3.48 -6.07
CA GLU A 43 -13.47 -3.26 -6.03
C GLU A 43 -14.14 -3.47 -7.40
N GLU A 44 -13.44 -3.19 -8.51
CA GLU A 44 -14.00 -3.34 -9.87
C GLU A 44 -13.65 -4.68 -10.52
N HIS A 45 -12.48 -5.23 -10.21
CA HIS A 45 -11.97 -6.46 -10.82
C HIS A 45 -11.80 -7.64 -9.86
N GLY A 46 -12.07 -7.47 -8.57
CA GLY A 46 -12.06 -8.57 -7.59
C GLY A 46 -10.69 -9.17 -7.31
N ILE A 47 -9.60 -8.46 -7.63
CA ILE A 47 -8.24 -8.87 -7.26
C ILE A 47 -8.06 -8.61 -5.76
N ASP A 48 -7.65 -9.62 -4.99
CA ASP A 48 -7.41 -9.42 -3.56
C ASP A 48 -6.16 -8.52 -3.39
N VAL A 49 -6.39 -7.27 -3.01
CA VAL A 49 -5.32 -6.29 -2.74
C VAL A 49 -5.24 -6.07 -1.24
N ARG A 50 -4.03 -6.20 -0.69
CA ARG A 50 -3.75 -5.95 0.72
C ARG A 50 -2.70 -4.87 0.90
N TYR A 51 -2.84 -4.14 2.01
CA TYR A 51 -2.00 -3.01 2.34
C TYR A 51 -1.25 -3.30 3.63
N LYS A 52 0.09 -3.24 3.60
CA LYS A 52 0.88 -3.12 4.82
C LYS A 52 0.59 -1.75 5.43
N TYR A 53 -0.06 -1.74 6.59
CA TYR A 53 -0.54 -0.54 7.26
C TYR A 53 0.02 -0.48 8.67
N TYR A 54 0.57 0.67 9.05
CA TYR A 54 1.33 0.84 10.31
C TYR A 54 1.20 2.24 10.92
N ALA A 55 0.46 3.15 10.27
CA ALA A 55 0.27 4.49 10.80
C ALA A 55 -0.99 5.15 10.22
N TYR A 56 -1.61 6.03 11.00
CA TYR A 56 -2.69 6.91 10.54
C TYR A 56 -2.20 7.86 9.43
N ARG A 57 -0.99 8.42 9.61
CA ARG A 57 -0.29 9.27 8.65
C ARG A 57 1.10 8.69 8.39
N TRP A 58 1.47 8.59 7.12
CA TRP A 58 2.82 8.16 6.75
C TRP A 58 3.84 9.28 7.05
N ASP A 59 5.02 8.88 7.53
CA ASP A 59 6.22 9.71 7.59
C ASP A 59 7.47 8.82 7.42
N TYR A 60 8.52 9.36 6.81
CA TYR A 60 9.74 8.60 6.51
C TYR A 60 10.51 8.19 7.78
N GLN A 61 10.36 8.91 8.89
CA GLN A 61 11.12 8.65 10.13
C GLN A 61 10.71 7.37 10.86
N TYR A 62 9.52 6.85 10.56
CA TYR A 62 9.00 5.58 11.10
C TYR A 62 8.46 4.66 10.00
N ALA A 63 8.87 4.88 8.75
CA ALA A 63 8.35 4.12 7.62
C ALA A 63 8.86 2.67 7.63
N ASP A 64 7.96 1.73 7.92
CA ASP A 64 8.20 0.31 7.70
C ASP A 64 7.89 -0.06 6.25
N GLN A 65 8.80 0.27 5.33
CA GLN A 65 8.58 0.03 3.89
C GLN A 65 8.48 -1.46 3.54
N MET A 66 7.57 -1.80 2.64
CA MET A 66 7.57 -3.07 1.92
C MET A 66 8.30 -2.82 0.60
N HIS A 67 9.61 -3.09 0.58
CA HIS A 67 10.48 -2.76 -0.56
C HIS A 67 10.76 -3.95 -1.49
N ASN A 68 10.05 -5.07 -1.30
CA ASN A 68 10.20 -6.25 -2.13
C ASN A 68 9.70 -5.95 -3.56
N LYS A 69 10.43 -6.45 -4.56
CA LYS A 69 9.97 -6.51 -5.95
C LYS A 69 10.07 -7.95 -6.41
N TYR A 70 8.94 -8.65 -6.39
CA TYR A 70 8.86 -9.99 -6.95
C TYR A 70 7.44 -10.33 -7.41
N PHE A 71 7.37 -11.31 -8.32
CA PHE A 71 6.17 -11.99 -8.75
C PHE A 71 6.38 -13.49 -8.63
N ILE A 72 5.36 -14.18 -8.13
CA ILE A 72 5.30 -15.65 -8.13
C ILE A 72 4.13 -16.02 -9.02
N ILE A 73 4.38 -16.86 -10.03
CA ILE A 73 3.37 -17.26 -11.02
C ILE A 73 3.19 -18.77 -10.91
N ASP A 74 1.96 -19.18 -10.58
CA ASP A 74 1.53 -20.58 -10.41
C ASP A 74 2.36 -21.41 -9.41
N GLY A 75 3.21 -20.78 -8.60
CA GLY A 75 4.22 -21.44 -7.77
C GLY A 75 5.35 -22.10 -8.57
N GLU A 76 5.44 -21.82 -9.87
CA GLU A 76 6.41 -22.42 -10.79
C GLU A 76 7.41 -21.42 -11.36
N GLN A 77 7.15 -20.12 -11.29
CA GLN A 77 8.06 -19.09 -11.77
C GLN A 77 8.21 -17.97 -10.75
N LEU A 78 9.45 -17.53 -10.56
CA LEU A 78 9.79 -16.38 -9.75
C LEU A 78 10.46 -15.32 -10.62
N ALA A 79 9.88 -14.13 -10.66
CA ALA A 79 10.53 -12.93 -11.17
C ALA A 79 10.91 -12.05 -9.98
N THR A 80 12.18 -11.68 -9.81
CA THR A 80 12.60 -10.81 -8.71
C THR A 80 13.88 -10.04 -9.04
N GLY A 81 14.09 -8.89 -8.40
CA GLY A 81 15.27 -8.08 -8.62
C GLY A 81 15.17 -6.72 -7.92
N SER A 82 15.91 -5.75 -8.44
CA SER A 82 15.88 -4.36 -7.96
C SER A 82 14.82 -3.51 -8.66
N TYR A 83 14.36 -3.96 -9.84
CA TYR A 83 13.43 -3.26 -10.72
C TYR A 83 12.05 -3.05 -10.08
N ASN A 84 11.66 -1.79 -9.89
CA ASN A 84 10.26 -1.43 -9.62
C ASN A 84 9.50 -1.41 -10.95
N LEU A 85 8.22 -1.81 -10.98
CA LEU A 85 7.39 -1.61 -12.17
C LEU A 85 7.06 -0.12 -12.35
N SER A 86 8.00 0.66 -12.90
CA SER A 86 7.85 2.09 -13.14
C SER A 86 8.74 2.59 -14.27
N GLU A 87 8.32 3.68 -14.90
CA GLU A 87 9.04 4.37 -15.98
C GLU A 87 10.45 4.81 -15.57
N ASN A 88 10.59 5.28 -14.33
CA ASN A 88 11.90 5.64 -13.80
C ASN A 88 12.84 4.43 -13.71
N ALA A 89 12.32 3.26 -13.31
CA ALA A 89 13.11 2.03 -13.22
C ALA A 89 13.60 1.58 -14.60
N GLU A 90 12.73 1.71 -15.62
CA GLU A 90 13.02 1.32 -17.01
C GLU A 90 14.07 2.23 -17.67
N HIS A 91 13.95 3.54 -17.51
CA HIS A 91 14.71 4.48 -18.34
C HIS A 91 15.80 5.26 -17.61
N ASN A 92 15.70 5.44 -16.29
CA ASN A 92 16.52 6.40 -15.55
C ASN A 92 17.40 5.78 -14.46
N THR A 93 17.31 4.46 -14.25
CA THR A 93 18.12 3.73 -13.25
C THR A 93 18.70 2.45 -13.83
N ILE A 94 19.80 1.98 -13.25
CA ILE A 94 20.39 0.69 -13.60
C ILE A 94 19.76 -0.37 -12.69
N GLU A 95 18.85 -1.15 -13.26
CA GLU A 95 18.08 -2.16 -12.53
C GLU A 95 18.37 -3.57 -13.08
N ASN A 96 18.11 -4.60 -12.27
CA ASN A 96 18.16 -5.98 -12.71
C ASN A 96 16.87 -6.74 -12.39
N MET A 97 16.58 -7.75 -13.21
CA MET A 97 15.53 -8.74 -12.99
C MET A 97 16.06 -10.13 -13.28
N MET A 98 15.73 -11.07 -12.40
CA MET A 98 15.99 -12.49 -12.55
C MET A 98 14.66 -13.21 -12.74
N PHE A 99 14.63 -14.10 -13.73
CA PHE A 99 13.51 -15.00 -13.99
C PHE A 99 13.99 -16.43 -13.71
N LEU A 100 13.38 -17.06 -12.73
CA LEU A 100 13.81 -18.33 -12.17
C LEU A 100 12.69 -19.36 -12.31
N ASP A 101 13.04 -20.50 -12.89
CA ASP A 101 12.15 -21.65 -13.05
C ASP A 101 12.14 -22.50 -11.76
N GLY A 102 10.95 -22.73 -11.20
CA GLY A 102 10.74 -23.46 -9.95
C GLY A 102 11.11 -24.94 -10.04
N LYS A 103 11.17 -25.55 -11.23
CA LYS A 103 11.69 -26.92 -11.38
C LYS A 103 13.19 -26.96 -11.20
N ALA A 104 13.89 -25.90 -11.61
CA ALA A 104 15.34 -25.77 -11.42
C ALA A 104 15.70 -25.28 -10.00
N TYR A 105 14.88 -24.39 -9.43
CA TYR A 105 15.14 -23.73 -8.14
C TYR A 105 13.97 -23.85 -7.14
N PRO A 106 13.47 -25.06 -6.83
CA PRO A 106 12.24 -25.25 -6.05
C PRO A 106 12.33 -24.62 -4.66
N THR A 107 13.42 -24.88 -3.93
CA THR A 107 13.62 -24.34 -2.58
C THR A 107 13.61 -22.82 -2.52
N LEU A 108 14.02 -22.15 -3.61
CA LEU A 108 14.05 -20.68 -3.68
C LEU A 108 12.65 -20.14 -3.93
N VAL A 109 11.89 -20.72 -4.87
CA VAL A 109 10.49 -20.33 -5.11
C VAL A 109 9.66 -20.54 -3.86
N ASP A 110 9.78 -21.70 -3.19
CA ASP A 110 9.09 -21.99 -1.92
C ASP A 110 9.42 -20.94 -0.82
N ALA A 111 10.64 -20.40 -0.81
CA ALA A 111 11.02 -19.39 0.18
C ALA A 111 10.33 -18.04 -0.07
N PHE A 112 10.18 -17.64 -1.34
CA PHE A 112 9.44 -16.44 -1.71
C PHE A 112 7.93 -16.61 -1.48
N GLU A 113 7.37 -17.80 -1.75
CA GLU A 113 5.98 -18.11 -1.41
C GLU A 113 5.73 -18.00 0.10
N ARG A 114 6.60 -18.57 0.93
CA ARG A 114 6.48 -18.41 2.39
C ARG A 114 6.61 -16.96 2.86
N ASP A 115 7.49 -16.16 2.24
CA ASP A 115 7.57 -14.73 2.54
C ASP A 115 6.28 -13.99 2.15
N PHE A 116 5.72 -14.30 0.97
CA PHE A 116 4.45 -13.74 0.53
C PHE A 116 3.33 -14.07 1.52
N GLU A 117 3.18 -15.34 1.90
CA GLU A 117 2.16 -15.77 2.88
C GLU A 117 2.34 -15.10 4.24
N ARG A 118 3.59 -14.99 4.72
CA ARG A 118 3.90 -14.27 5.96
C ARG A 118 3.49 -12.79 5.88
N LEU A 119 3.73 -12.13 4.74
CA LEU A 119 3.26 -10.77 4.51
C LEU A 119 1.73 -10.73 4.41
N TRP A 120 1.12 -11.71 3.76
CA TRP A 120 -0.32 -11.79 3.53
C TRP A 120 -1.14 -11.90 4.82
N THR A 121 -0.59 -12.55 5.84
CA THR A 121 -1.22 -12.73 7.15
C THR A 121 -0.60 -11.89 8.27
N LEU A 122 0.26 -10.92 7.94
CA LEU A 122 0.98 -10.10 8.93
C LEU A 122 0.03 -9.44 9.94
N GLY A 123 0.24 -9.71 11.23
CA GLY A 123 -0.55 -9.15 12.34
C GLY A 123 -1.89 -9.84 12.59
N LYS A 124 -2.26 -10.83 11.78
CA LYS A 124 -3.55 -11.51 11.87
C LYS A 124 -3.59 -12.55 12.99
N GLU A 125 -2.52 -13.34 13.15
CA GLU A 125 -2.45 -14.38 14.18
C GLU A 125 -2.34 -13.77 15.59
N GLU A 126 -1.69 -12.62 15.69
CA GLU A 126 -1.54 -11.84 16.91
C GLU A 126 -2.78 -10.99 17.25
N GLY A 127 -3.75 -10.90 16.34
CA GLY A 127 -4.97 -10.12 16.53
C GLY A 127 -4.73 -8.60 16.62
N LEU A 128 -3.70 -8.08 15.94
CA LEU A 128 -3.27 -6.68 16.08
C LEU A 128 -4.35 -5.68 15.68
N TYR A 129 -5.14 -6.00 14.65
CA TYR A 129 -6.21 -5.12 14.17
C TYR A 129 -7.29 -4.90 15.24
N ASP A 130 -7.87 -5.99 15.75
CA ASP A 130 -8.94 -5.93 16.75
C ASP A 130 -8.45 -5.32 18.05
N ALA A 131 -7.23 -5.65 18.48
CA ALA A 131 -6.62 -5.08 19.68
C ALA A 131 -6.39 -3.57 19.55
N LEU A 132 -5.92 -3.10 18.39
CA LEU A 132 -5.74 -1.67 18.14
C LEU A 132 -7.09 -0.94 18.09
N LEU A 133 -8.10 -1.52 17.43
CA LEU A 133 -9.42 -0.92 17.33
C LEU A 133 -10.06 -0.77 18.72
N ASP A 134 -9.96 -1.79 19.57
CA ASP A 134 -10.43 -1.72 20.96
C ASP A 134 -9.65 -0.69 21.80
N ASP A 135 -8.32 -0.58 21.64
CA ASP A 135 -7.53 0.42 22.35
C ASP A 135 -7.91 1.86 21.95
N VAL A 136 -8.18 2.09 20.65
CA VAL A 136 -8.67 3.37 20.12
C VAL A 136 -10.04 3.72 20.73
N GLU A 137 -10.98 2.77 20.75
CA GLU A 137 -12.37 3.01 21.19
C GLU A 137 -12.53 3.05 22.71
N HIS A 138 -11.81 2.19 23.44
CA HIS A 138 -12.06 1.91 24.87
C HIS A 138 -10.81 1.86 25.75
N GLY A 139 -9.61 1.88 25.15
CA GLY A 139 -8.34 1.66 25.84
C GLY A 139 -7.90 2.78 26.78
N SER A 140 -6.62 2.81 27.13
CA SER A 140 -6.03 3.89 27.93
C SER A 140 -5.52 5.04 27.07
N GLU A 141 -5.35 6.23 27.64
CA GLU A 141 -4.76 7.36 26.91
C GLU A 141 -3.27 7.54 27.22
N PRO A 142 -2.47 8.00 26.24
CA PRO A 142 -2.84 8.16 24.83
C PRO A 142 -2.83 6.82 24.07
N PHE A 143 -3.66 6.69 23.04
CA PHE A 143 -3.64 5.52 22.16
C PHE A 143 -2.68 5.73 20.98
N LYS A 144 -2.20 4.64 20.38
CA LYS A 144 -1.22 4.69 19.28
C LYS A 144 -1.86 5.08 17.94
N ILE A 145 -1.21 5.98 17.21
CA ILE A 145 -1.53 6.29 15.79
C ILE A 145 -0.38 5.96 14.84
N VAL A 146 0.75 5.52 15.40
CA VAL A 146 1.81 4.73 14.75
C VAL A 146 1.92 3.43 15.53
N PHE A 147 1.78 2.30 14.85
CA PHE A 147 1.54 0.99 15.46
C PHE A 147 2.24 -0.11 14.66
N ASP A 148 2.24 -1.32 15.23
CA ASP A 148 2.90 -2.46 14.60
C ASP A 148 2.28 -2.76 13.22
N PRO A 149 3.11 -3.05 12.19
CA PRO A 149 2.61 -3.22 10.84
C PRO A 149 1.73 -4.45 10.72
N MET A 150 0.61 -4.28 10.01
CA MET A 150 -0.37 -5.31 9.75
C MET A 150 -0.82 -5.26 8.29
N THR A 151 -1.30 -6.39 7.77
CA THR A 151 -1.81 -6.49 6.41
C THR A 151 -3.33 -6.39 6.39
N LEU A 152 -3.85 -5.31 5.80
CA LEU A 152 -5.27 -4.96 5.84
C LEU A 152 -5.90 -4.89 4.45
N ARG A 153 -7.20 -5.17 4.37
CA ARG A 153 -8.07 -4.73 3.27
C ARG A 153 -8.30 -3.23 3.37
N TRP A 154 -8.71 -2.61 2.26
CA TRP A 154 -9.01 -1.18 2.28
C TRP A 154 -10.17 -0.82 3.22
N SER A 155 -11.20 -1.66 3.32
CA SER A 155 -12.32 -1.47 4.25
C SER A 155 -11.90 -1.44 5.71
N GLU A 156 -10.93 -2.28 6.10
CA GLU A 156 -10.35 -2.30 7.45
C GLU A 156 -9.56 -1.02 7.73
N VAL A 157 -8.78 -0.54 6.75
CA VAL A 157 -8.07 0.75 6.82
C VAL A 157 -9.03 1.92 7.01
N GLU A 158 -10.15 1.95 6.27
CA GLU A 158 -11.15 3.01 6.40
C GLU A 158 -11.84 2.98 7.76
N ALA A 159 -12.23 1.80 8.24
CA ALA A 159 -12.84 1.64 9.56
C ALA A 159 -11.90 2.13 10.67
N LEU A 160 -10.63 1.71 10.63
CA LEU A 160 -9.62 2.13 11.61
C LEU A 160 -9.38 3.64 11.57
N LYS A 161 -9.23 4.23 10.37
CA LYS A 161 -9.07 5.68 10.22
C LYS A 161 -10.27 6.46 10.76
N LYS A 162 -11.48 5.95 10.53
CA LYS A 162 -12.71 6.55 11.03
C LYS A 162 -12.79 6.48 12.56
N ALA A 163 -12.44 5.34 13.15
CA ALA A 163 -12.39 5.16 14.60
C ALA A 163 -11.36 6.13 15.23
N ILE A 164 -10.14 6.18 14.69
CA ILE A 164 -9.08 7.09 15.15
C ILE A 164 -9.53 8.56 15.05
N LEU A 165 -10.15 8.96 13.94
CA LEU A 165 -10.61 10.34 13.76
C LEU A 165 -11.77 10.70 14.69
N ALA A 166 -12.68 9.76 14.94
CA ALA A 166 -13.79 9.95 15.87
C ALA A 166 -13.29 10.04 17.33
N ALA A 167 -12.30 9.23 17.66
CA ALA A 167 -11.63 9.21 18.95
C ALA A 167 -10.80 10.48 19.17
N CYS A 168 -9.95 10.88 18.22
CA CYS A 168 -9.08 12.05 18.34
C CYS A 168 -9.17 12.92 17.07
N PRO A 169 -10.00 13.98 17.02
CA PRO A 169 -10.07 14.88 15.88
C PRO A 169 -8.74 15.58 15.53
N ASP A 170 -7.88 15.76 16.54
CA ASP A 170 -6.57 16.42 16.42
C ASP A 170 -5.60 15.70 15.48
N VAL A 171 -5.82 14.42 15.13
CA VAL A 171 -5.04 13.71 14.10
C VAL A 171 -5.05 14.39 12.72
N ASN A 172 -6.01 15.30 12.50
CA ASN A 172 -6.14 16.12 11.30
C ASN A 172 -5.87 17.62 11.55
N SER A 173 -5.43 17.99 12.75
CA SER A 173 -4.95 19.34 13.06
C SER A 173 -3.65 19.64 12.30
N GLU A 174 -3.33 20.93 12.19
CA GLU A 174 -2.11 21.39 11.54
C GLU A 174 -0.82 20.82 12.18
N PRO A 175 -0.64 20.81 13.52
CA PRO A 175 0.54 20.21 14.15
C PRO A 175 0.76 18.74 13.78
N PHE A 176 -0.30 17.91 13.83
CA PHE A 176 -0.23 16.49 13.46
C PHE A 176 0.08 16.27 11.97
N ARG A 177 -0.27 17.23 11.11
CA ARG A 177 0.02 17.16 9.67
C ARG A 177 1.42 17.61 9.33
N LEU A 178 1.92 18.66 9.99
CA LEU A 178 3.23 19.24 9.71
C LEU A 178 4.36 18.51 10.42
N GLU A 179 4.10 17.89 11.57
CA GLU A 179 5.12 17.26 12.41
C GLU A 179 4.75 15.82 12.83
N PRO A 180 4.35 14.93 11.90
CA PRO A 180 3.86 13.58 12.23
C PRO A 180 4.83 12.75 13.09
N ALA A 181 6.14 12.89 12.89
CA ALA A 181 7.15 12.21 13.69
C ALA A 181 7.10 12.58 15.20
N LYS A 182 6.58 13.76 15.54
CA LYS A 182 6.34 14.20 16.93
C LYS A 182 5.00 13.71 17.50
N HIS A 183 4.14 13.14 16.65
CA HIS A 183 2.76 12.78 16.96
C HIS A 183 2.49 11.31 16.61
N GLN A 184 3.05 10.40 17.41
CA GLN A 184 2.87 8.94 17.22
C GLN A 184 1.71 8.36 18.05
N THR A 185 1.12 9.17 18.92
CA THR A 185 -0.02 8.84 19.77
C THR A 185 -1.05 9.97 19.76
N CYS A 186 -2.29 9.69 20.16
CA CYS A 186 -3.37 10.68 20.29
C CYS A 186 -4.14 10.50 21.60
N PHE A 187 -4.79 11.57 22.05
CA PHE A 187 -5.68 11.58 23.21
C PHE A 187 -7.13 11.65 22.70
N ARG A 188 -8.08 11.00 23.38
CA ARG A 188 -9.48 11.11 22.97
C ARG A 188 -10.09 12.46 23.36
#